data_AF-B0D326-F1
#
_entry.id   AF-B0D326-F1
#
_cell.length_a   1.000
_cell.length_b   1.000
_cell.length_c   1.000
_cell.angle_alpha   90.00
_cell.angle_beta   90.00
_cell.angle_gamma   90.00
#
_symmetry.space_group_name_H-M   'P 1'
#
loop_
_entity.id
_entity.type
_entity.pdbx_description
1 polymer ?
#
loop_
_entity_poly.entity_id
_entity_poly.type
_entity_poly.pdbx_seq_one_letter_code
_entity_poly.pdbx_strand_id
1 'polypeptide(L)'
;MAPKPTLLNPAGESHVLTEGSDREIYQSVMDAIDARENIEINGGDDIDDENHISHALPTRRDIVSTIGKYTDNMNDPIARKMEAILGTFTRQLRLDETRAMKNSVLTDFFNRT
;
A
#
# COMPACT_ATOMS: atom_id res chain seq x y z
N MET A 1 -3.40 -13.64 57.84
CA MET A 1 -3.74 -12.30 57.33
C MET A 1 -2.86 -12.05 56.11
N ALA A 2 -3.38 -12.24 54.90
CA ALA A 2 -2.60 -12.13 53.66
C ALA A 2 -2.54 -10.66 53.18
N PRO A 3 -1.43 -10.22 52.56
CA PRO A 3 -1.30 -8.84 52.11
C PRO A 3 -2.15 -8.57 50.86
N LYS A 4 -2.83 -7.42 50.83
CA LYS A 4 -3.54 -6.92 49.65
C LYS A 4 -2.51 -6.44 48.61
N PRO A 5 -2.57 -6.85 47.34
CA PRO A 5 -1.76 -6.22 46.31
C PRO A 5 -2.31 -4.81 46.04
N THR A 6 -1.47 -3.81 46.26
CA THR A 6 -1.74 -2.40 45.94
C THR A 6 -1.91 -2.28 44.43
N LEU A 7 -3.11 -1.91 43.98
CA LEU A 7 -3.41 -1.63 42.58
C LEU A 7 -2.71 -0.32 42.18
N LEU A 8 -1.46 -0.42 41.72
CA LEU A 8 -0.73 0.69 41.12
C LEU A 8 -1.17 0.86 39.67
N ASN A 9 -2.34 1.44 39.46
CA ASN A 9 -2.63 2.11 38.19
C ASN A 9 -2.23 3.57 38.36
N PRO A 10 -1.17 4.07 37.70
CA PRO A 10 -0.90 5.50 37.68
C PRO A 10 -2.08 6.21 37.01
N ALA A 11 -2.67 7.17 37.74
CA ALA A 11 -3.67 8.09 37.21
C ALA A 11 -2.99 9.01 36.19
N GLY A 12 -3.29 8.84 34.90
CA GLY A 12 -2.76 9.73 33.88
C GLY A 12 -2.82 9.18 32.46
N GLU A 13 -3.97 8.67 32.02
CA GLU A 13 -4.26 8.69 30.58
C GLU A 13 -4.54 10.15 30.20
N SER A 14 -3.48 10.89 29.87
CA SER A 14 -3.60 12.16 29.16
C SER A 14 -3.96 11.82 27.72
N HIS A 15 -5.26 11.66 27.46
CA HIS A 15 -5.79 11.73 26.11
C HIS A 15 -5.56 13.16 25.62
N VAL A 16 -4.46 13.37 24.90
CA VAL A 16 -4.31 14.53 24.02
C VAL A 16 -5.28 14.27 22.86
N LEU A 17 -6.55 14.58 23.09
CA LEU A 17 -7.49 14.84 22.01
C LEU A 17 -6.96 16.09 21.32
N THR A 18 -6.13 15.89 20.30
CA THR A 18 -5.76 16.97 19.39
C THR A 18 -7.07 17.43 18.76
N GLU A 19 -7.63 18.51 19.29
CA GLU A 19 -8.74 19.26 18.70
C GLU A 19 -8.24 19.83 17.36
N GLY A 20 -8.23 19.01 16.32
CA GLY A 20 -8.25 19.52 14.96
C GLY A 20 -9.51 20.36 14.86
N SER A 21 -9.37 21.66 14.68
CA SER A 21 -10.52 22.56 14.65
C SER A 21 -11.40 22.17 13.47
N ASP A 22 -12.73 22.16 13.62
CA ASP A 22 -13.67 21.94 12.50
C ASP A 22 -13.35 22.84 11.29
N ARG A 23 -12.74 24.00 11.55
CA ARG A 23 -12.22 24.92 10.53
C ARG A 23 -11.07 24.33 9.70
N GLU A 24 -10.14 23.60 10.31
CA GLU A 24 -9.03 22.95 9.60
C GLU A 24 -9.54 21.80 8.75
N ILE A 25 -10.53 21.05 9.25
CA ILE A 25 -11.20 20.00 8.48
C ILE A 25 -11.93 20.62 7.28
N TYR A 26 -12.72 21.68 7.52
CA TYR A 26 -13.44 22.39 6.46
C TYR A 26 -12.49 22.94 5.39
N GLN A 27 -11.41 23.58 5.81
CA GLN A 27 -10.41 24.15 4.89
C GLN A 27 -9.75 23.05 4.05
N SER A 28 -9.37 21.93 4.68
CA SER A 28 -8.77 20.79 3.98
C SER A 28 -9.71 20.19 2.92
N VAL A 29 -11.02 20.17 3.20
CA VAL A 29 -12.02 19.67 2.24
C VAL A 29 -12.23 20.65 1.09
N MET A 30 -12.26 21.96 1.35
CA MET A 30 -12.37 22.97 0.29
C MET A 30 -11.13 22.96 -0.61
N ASP A 31 -9.92 22.90 -0.03
CA ASP A 31 -8.66 22.88 -0.78
C ASP A 31 -8.59 21.64 -1.70
N ALA A 32 -9.09 20.48 -1.25
CA ALA A 32 -9.17 19.27 -2.06
C ALA A 32 -10.19 19.35 -3.20
N ILE A 33 -11.28 20.10 -3.02
CA ILE A 33 -12.29 20.33 -4.07
C ILE A 33 -11.72 21.28 -5.13
N ASP A 34 -11.11 22.38 -4.71
CA ASP A 34 -10.52 23.39 -5.60
C ASP A 34 -9.36 22.81 -6.43
N ALA A 35 -8.53 21.95 -5.83
CA ALA A 35 -7.46 21.24 -6.53
C ALA A 35 -8.03 20.28 -7.59
N ARG A 36 -9.14 19.60 -7.31
CA ARG A 36 -9.79 18.69 -8.26
C ARG A 36 -10.41 19.44 -9.44
N GLU A 37 -11.04 20.57 -9.19
CA GLU A 37 -11.71 21.37 -10.23
C GLU A 37 -10.70 22.09 -11.15
N ASN A 38 -9.54 22.49 -10.63
CA ASN A 38 -8.48 23.11 -11.45
C ASN A 38 -7.71 22.12 -12.35
N ILE A 39 -7.81 20.80 -12.13
CA ILE A 39 -7.15 19.80 -12.99
C ILE A 39 -7.88 19.63 -14.34
N GLU A 40 -9.18 19.92 -14.43
CA GLU A 40 -9.95 19.71 -15.67
C GLU A 40 -9.82 20.86 -16.70
N ILE A 41 -9.25 22.01 -16.33
CA ILE A 41 -9.30 23.21 -17.20
C ILE A 41 -7.95 23.55 -17.85
N ASN A 42 -6.81 23.17 -17.27
CA ASN A 42 -5.51 23.54 -17.85
C ASN A 42 -4.71 22.32 -18.30
N GLY A 43 -4.96 21.91 -19.55
CA GLY A 43 -3.97 21.13 -20.30
C GLY A 43 -2.71 21.97 -20.47
N GLY A 44 -1.71 21.72 -19.63
CA GLY A 44 -0.44 22.44 -19.64
C GLY A 44 0.58 21.71 -18.80
N ASP A 45 1.51 21.06 -19.51
CA ASP A 45 2.81 20.62 -19.03
C ASP A 45 3.49 21.73 -18.22
N ASP A 46 3.56 21.56 -16.89
CA ASP A 46 4.63 22.19 -16.11
C ASP A 46 5.04 21.25 -14.98
N ILE A 47 6.32 20.93 -15.03
CA ILE A 47 7.02 20.02 -14.13
C ILE A 47 7.23 20.80 -12.84
N ASP A 48 6.49 20.47 -11.79
CA ASP A 48 6.92 20.75 -10.43
C ASP A 48 7.14 19.44 -9.68
N ASP A 49 8.40 19.04 -9.74
CA ASP A 49 9.00 17.86 -9.16
C ASP A 49 9.23 18.12 -7.67
N GLU A 50 8.16 18.29 -6.88
CA GLU A 50 8.28 18.25 -5.42
C GLU A 50 7.08 17.55 -4.78
N ASN A 51 7.29 16.26 -4.55
CA ASN A 51 6.68 15.51 -3.46
C ASN A 51 5.18 15.17 -3.57
N HIS A 52 4.69 14.90 -4.78
CA HIS A 52 3.54 13.99 -4.91
C HIS A 52 4.04 12.56 -4.67
N ILE A 53 4.28 12.20 -3.41
CA ILE A 53 4.27 10.79 -3.00
C ILE A 53 2.84 10.32 -3.20
N SER A 54 2.52 10.01 -4.46
CA SER A 54 1.53 9.02 -4.80
C SER A 54 1.88 7.81 -3.96
N HIS A 55 1.22 7.66 -2.81
CA HIS A 55 1.24 6.42 -2.03
C HIS A 55 0.49 5.37 -2.85
N ALA A 56 1.05 5.02 -4.02
CA ALA A 56 0.58 3.93 -4.82
C ALA A 56 0.59 2.70 -3.93
N LEU A 57 -0.58 2.08 -3.78
CA LEU A 57 -0.71 0.85 -3.01
C LEU A 57 0.32 -0.14 -3.56
N PRO A 58 1.13 -0.76 -2.68
CA PRO A 58 2.18 -1.67 -3.12
C PRO A 58 1.53 -2.78 -3.96
N THR A 59 2.10 -3.03 -5.12
CA THR A 59 1.60 -4.08 -5.99
C THR A 59 1.84 -5.43 -5.34
N ARG A 60 1.11 -6.46 -5.79
CA ARG A 60 1.34 -7.84 -5.31
C ARG A 60 2.80 -8.26 -5.49
N ARG A 61 3.49 -7.77 -6.52
CA ARG A 61 4.91 -8.03 -6.75
C ARG A 61 5.80 -7.32 -5.72
N ASP A 62 5.47 -6.10 -5.34
CA ASP A 62 6.23 -5.34 -4.35
C ASP A 62 6.17 -6.01 -2.97
N ILE A 63 4.99 -6.51 -2.60
CA ILE A 63 4.79 -7.24 -1.34
C ILE A 63 5.65 -8.52 -1.33
N VAL A 64 5.60 -9.31 -2.40
CA VAL A 64 6.39 -10.54 -2.52
C VAL A 64 7.89 -10.27 -2.44
N SER A 65 8.35 -9.25 -3.16
CA SER A 65 9.74 -8.82 -3.15
C SER A 65 10.19 -8.39 -1.76
N THR A 66 9.35 -7.62 -1.05
CA THR A 66 9.65 -7.12 0.29
C THR A 66 9.75 -8.25 1.30
N ILE A 67 8.79 -9.17 1.30
CA ILE A 67 8.82 -10.33 2.21
C ILE A 67 10.02 -11.23 1.88
N GLY A 68 10.31 -11.46 0.58
CA GLY A 68 11.46 -12.25 0.15
C GLY A 68 12.78 -11.70 0.71
N LYS A 69 13.02 -10.40 0.56
CA LYS A 69 14.20 -9.71 1.10
C LYS A 69 14.29 -9.81 2.63
N TYR A 70 13.15 -9.74 3.32
CA TYR A 70 13.12 -9.91 4.77
C TYR A 70 13.51 -11.34 5.18
N THR A 71 13.00 -12.35 4.47
CA THR A 71 13.26 -13.76 4.79
C THR A 71 14.64 -14.25 4.37
N ASP A 72 15.28 -13.62 3.38
CA ASP A 72 16.57 -14.05 2.81
C ASP A 72 17.70 -14.08 3.85
N ASN A 73 17.65 -13.19 4.83
CA ASN A 73 18.64 -13.10 5.91
C ASN A 73 18.32 -14.00 7.10
N MET A 74 17.25 -14.80 7.06
CA MET A 74 16.78 -15.62 8.18
C MET A 74 17.05 -17.09 7.92
N ASN A 75 17.95 -17.72 8.69
CA ASN A 75 18.16 -19.17 8.64
C ASN A 75 17.18 -19.94 9.55
N ASP A 76 15.90 -19.54 9.54
CA ASP A 76 14.85 -20.10 10.37
C ASP A 76 13.94 -21.05 9.56
N PRO A 77 13.43 -22.17 10.13
CA PRO A 77 12.51 -23.06 9.44
C PRO A 77 11.25 -22.37 8.88
N ILE A 78 10.76 -21.31 9.53
CA ILE A 78 9.61 -20.52 9.09
C ILE A 78 9.99 -19.69 7.86
N ALA A 79 11.20 -19.11 7.81
CA ALA A 79 11.69 -18.36 6.65
C ALA A 79 11.75 -19.24 5.40
N ARG A 80 12.24 -20.48 5.53
CA ARG A 80 12.26 -21.45 4.41
C ARG A 80 10.86 -21.82 3.93
N LYS A 81 9.89 -21.93 4.84
CA LYS A 81 8.48 -22.17 4.46
C LYS A 81 7.89 -20.96 3.73
N MET A 82 8.19 -19.75 4.21
CA MET A 82 7.76 -18.52 3.55
C MET A 82 8.35 -18.42 2.14
N GLU A 83 9.63 -18.72 1.95
CA GLU A 83 10.28 -18.73 0.63
C GLU A 83 9.56 -19.67 -0.36
N ALA A 84 9.22 -20.89 0.07
CA ALA A 84 8.48 -21.85 -0.77
C ALA A 84 7.08 -21.33 -1.16
N ILE A 85 6.39 -20.67 -0.23
CA ILE A 85 5.09 -20.04 -0.47
C ILE A 85 5.22 -18.86 -1.44
N LEU A 86 6.20 -17.97 -1.22
CA LEU A 86 6.47 -16.83 -2.08
C LEU A 86 6.83 -17.26 -3.50
N GLY A 87 7.63 -18.33 -3.66
CA GLY A 87 7.95 -18.91 -4.96
C GLY A 87 6.70 -19.40 -5.70
N THR A 88 5.81 -20.11 -5.00
CA THR A 88 4.53 -20.58 -5.56
C THR A 88 3.64 -19.41 -5.97
N PHE A 89 3.52 -18.40 -5.10
CA PHE A 89 2.70 -17.22 -5.37
C PHE A 89 3.26 -16.37 -6.52
N THR A 90 4.59 -16.23 -6.62
CA THR A 90 5.26 -15.55 -7.75
C THR A 90 4.94 -16.24 -9.07
N ARG A 91 5.02 -17.58 -9.10
CA ARG A 91 4.64 -18.35 -10.29
C ARG A 91 3.19 -18.12 -10.66
N GLN A 92 2.28 -18.12 -9.68
CA GLN A 92 0.87 -17.86 -9.93
C GLN A 92 0.63 -16.46 -10.50
N LEU A 93 1.27 -15.43 -9.94
CA LEU A 93 1.18 -14.06 -10.45
C LEU A 93 1.58 -13.96 -11.92
N ARG A 94 2.67 -14.62 -12.33
CA ARG A 94 3.12 -14.66 -13.73
C ARG A 94 2.10 -15.35 -14.65
N LEU A 95 1.50 -16.44 -14.17
CA LEU A 95 0.46 -17.15 -14.94
C LEU A 95 -0.80 -16.31 -15.09
N ASP A 96 -1.22 -15.64 -14.02
CA ASP A 96 -2.41 -14.77 -14.03
C ASP A 96 -2.20 -13.58 -14.96
N GLU A 97 -1.01 -12.97 -14.94
CA GLU A 97 -0.64 -11.89 -15.86
C GLU A 97 -0.63 -12.36 -17.32
N THR A 98 -0.05 -13.52 -17.59
CA THR A 98 -0.05 -14.12 -18.95
C THR A 98 -1.47 -14.42 -19.42
N ARG A 99 -2.35 -14.89 -18.53
CA ARG A 99 -3.78 -15.11 -18.83
C ARG A 99 -4.56 -13.82 -19.03
N ALA A 100 -4.16 -12.76 -18.34
CA ALA A 100 -4.78 -11.45 -18.44
C ALA A 100 -4.30 -10.67 -19.68
N MET A 101 -3.27 -11.14 -20.39
CA MET A 101 -2.83 -10.54 -21.64
C MET A 101 -3.97 -10.62 -22.67
N LYS A 102 -4.37 -9.46 -23.18
CA LYS A 102 -5.32 -9.37 -24.28
C LYS A 102 -4.65 -9.85 -25.56
N ASN A 103 -5.37 -10.62 -26.36
CA ASN A 103 -4.92 -10.95 -27.71
C ASN A 103 -4.69 -9.65 -28.48
N SER A 104 -3.50 -9.54 -29.05
CA SER A 104 -3.18 -8.50 -30.01
C SER A 104 -3.55 -8.96 -31.42
N VAL A 105 -3.66 -8.01 -32.35
CA VAL A 105 -3.88 -8.30 -33.79
C VAL A 105 -2.86 -9.30 -34.35
N LEU A 106 -1.63 -9.31 -33.81
CA LEU A 106 -0.58 -10.27 -34.19
C LEU A 106 -0.88 -11.70 -33.73
N THR A 107 -1.44 -11.88 -32.54
CA THR A 107 -1.83 -13.20 -32.01
C THR A 107 -3.10 -13.74 -32.64
N ASP A 108 -3.98 -12.89 -33.19
CA ASP A 108 -5.21 -13.32 -33.86
C ASP A 108 -4.96 -13.94 -35.24
N PHE A 109 -3.86 -13.56 -35.91
CA PHE A 109 -3.49 -14.12 -37.22
C PHE A 109 -3.30 -15.64 -37.18
N PHE A 110 -2.78 -16.18 -36.07
CA PHE A 110 -2.52 -17.62 -35.91
C PHE A 110 -3.76 -18.44 -35.53
N ASN A 111 -4.88 -17.80 -35.20
CA ASN A 111 -6.12 -18.48 -34.81
C ASN A 111 -7.14 -18.55 -35.97
N ARG A 112 -6.79 -18.05 -37.16
CA ARG A 112 -7.67 -18.01 -38.33
C ARG A 112 -7.27 -19.09 -39.34
N THR A 113 -7.62 -20.33 -39.04
CA THR A 113 -7.61 -21.48 -39.97
C THR A 113 -8.88 -22.29 -39.72
#